data_AF-A0A380EPP6-F1
#
_entry.id   AF-A0A380EPP6-F1
#
_cell.length_a   1.000
_cell.length_b   1.000
_cell.length_c   1.000
_cell.angle_alpha   90.00
_cell.angle_beta   90.00
_cell.angle_gamma   90.00
#
_symmetry.space_group_name_H-M   'P 1'
#
loop_
_entity.id
_entity.type
_entity.pdbx_description
1 polymer ?
#
loop_
_entity_poly.entity_id
_entity_poly.type
_entity_poly.pdbx_seq_one_letter_code
_entity_poly.pdbx_strand_id
1 'polypeptide(L)'
;MGKPVPLNLEPPHYLPDWSKVDSQIIDKTKLIYLTYPNNPTGSTATKEVFDEAIAKFKGTDTKIVHDFAYGAFGFDAKNPSILASENGKDVAIEIYSLSKGYNMSGFRVGFAVGNKDMIQALKKYQTHTNAGMFGALQDAAIYALNHYDDFLKNKAMYLKHVVTDSKPCLQKLIAICSC
;
A
#
# COMPACT_ATOMS: atom_id res chain seq x y z
N MET A 1 10.23 4.33 22.44
CA MET A 1 10.40 3.43 21.29
C MET A 1 9.05 2.78 20.99
N GLY A 2 8.65 2.65 19.72
CA GLY A 2 7.42 1.93 19.37
C GLY A 2 7.58 0.43 19.62
N LYS A 3 6.54 -0.25 20.11
CA LYS A 3 6.53 -1.70 20.30
C LYS A 3 5.76 -2.34 19.13
N PRO A 4 6.41 -3.15 18.27
CA PRO A 4 5.70 -3.85 17.22
C PRO A 4 4.77 -4.91 17.82
N VAL A 5 3.54 -4.95 17.33
CA VAL A 5 2.56 -5.99 17.64
C VAL A 5 1.99 -6.49 16.32
N PRO A 6 1.94 -7.82 16.07
CA PRO A 6 1.36 -8.36 14.85
C PRO A 6 -0.14 -8.07 14.74
N LEU A 7 -0.58 -7.63 13.56
CA LEU A 7 -1.99 -7.71 13.15
C LEU A 7 -2.17 -9.07 12.47
N ASN A 8 -2.79 -10.02 13.16
CA ASN A 8 -2.96 -11.37 12.63
C ASN A 8 -4.04 -11.39 11.54
N LEU A 9 -3.66 -11.82 10.34
CA LEU A 9 -4.54 -11.91 9.18
C LEU A 9 -4.68 -13.39 8.79
N GLU A 10 -5.91 -13.83 8.51
CA GLU A 10 -6.21 -15.24 8.26
C GLU A 10 -6.56 -15.49 6.78
N PRO A 11 -6.15 -16.63 6.19
CA PRO A 11 -6.58 -17.04 4.86
C PRO A 11 -8.10 -17.27 4.79
N PRO A 12 -8.70 -17.19 3.59
CA PRO A 12 -8.05 -16.96 2.29
C PRO A 12 -7.89 -15.49 1.93
N HIS A 13 -8.58 -14.58 2.63
CA HIS A 13 -8.69 -13.17 2.22
C HIS A 13 -7.69 -12.25 2.92
N TYR A 14 -7.17 -12.62 4.10
CA TYR A 14 -6.20 -11.83 4.85
C TYR A 14 -6.64 -10.36 5.06
N LEU A 15 -7.90 -10.17 5.45
CA LEU A 15 -8.47 -8.88 5.83
C LEU A 15 -8.41 -8.71 7.35
N PRO A 16 -8.31 -7.47 7.87
CA PRO A 16 -8.26 -7.24 9.31
C PRO A 16 -9.62 -7.56 9.93
N ASP A 17 -9.60 -8.21 11.09
CA ASP A 17 -10.76 -8.33 11.97
C ASP A 17 -10.45 -7.59 13.27
N TRP A 18 -10.93 -6.36 13.37
CA TRP A 18 -10.64 -5.48 14.51
C TRP A 18 -11.27 -5.96 15.81
N SER A 19 -12.24 -6.89 15.76
CA SER A 19 -12.87 -7.46 16.95
C SER A 19 -11.99 -8.51 17.63
N LYS A 20 -11.08 -9.15 16.87
CA LYS A 20 -10.12 -10.14 17.36
C LYS A 20 -8.86 -9.54 17.97
N VAL A 21 -8.64 -8.24 17.79
CA VAL A 21 -7.49 -7.54 18.39
C VAL A 21 -7.84 -7.19 19.84
N ASP A 22 -6.98 -7.60 20.78
CA ASP A 22 -7.13 -7.29 22.20
C ASP A 22 -7.35 -5.78 22.41
N SER A 23 -8.36 -5.42 23.20
CA SER A 23 -8.74 -4.02 23.40
C SER A 23 -7.63 -3.19 24.04
N GLN A 24 -6.82 -3.77 24.93
CA GLN A 24 -5.68 -3.09 25.52
C GLN A 24 -4.56 -2.82 24.50
N ILE A 25 -4.43 -3.67 23.48
CA ILE A 25 -3.55 -3.42 22.34
C ILE A 25 -4.10 -2.25 21.52
N ILE A 26 -5.39 -2.28 21.16
CA ILE A 26 -6.04 -1.21 20.39
C ILE A 26 -5.85 0.15 21.08
N ASP A 27 -6.16 0.25 22.38
CA ASP A 27 -6.10 1.51 23.13
C ASP A 27 -4.68 2.11 23.20
N LYS A 28 -3.65 1.25 23.19
CA LYS A 28 -2.24 1.66 23.22
C LYS A 28 -1.65 1.86 21.82
N THR A 29 -2.34 1.43 20.77
CA THR A 29 -1.85 1.53 19.40
C THR A 29 -1.80 3.00 18.98
N LYS A 30 -0.73 3.38 18.27
CA LYS A 30 -0.54 4.75 17.75
C LYS A 30 -0.36 4.78 16.24
N LEU A 31 0.00 3.64 15.65
CA LEU A 31 0.24 3.49 14.22
C LEU A 31 -0.11 2.07 13.77
N ILE A 32 -0.81 1.97 12.64
CA ILE A 32 -1.16 0.70 11.98
C ILE A 32 -0.63 0.76 10.55
N TYR A 33 0.01 -0.33 10.11
CA TYR A 33 0.36 -0.52 8.71
C TYR A 33 -0.68 -1.42 8.06
N LEU A 34 -1.23 -0.96 6.93
CA LEU A 34 -2.05 -1.77 6.02
C LEU A 34 -1.33 -1.84 4.68
N THR A 35 -1.48 -2.95 3.96
CA THR A 35 -0.86 -3.13 2.65
C THR A 35 -1.83 -3.90 1.77
N TYR A 36 -2.48 -3.21 0.82
CA TYR A 36 -3.42 -3.81 -0.12
C TYR A 36 -3.22 -3.18 -1.52
N PRO A 37 -2.73 -3.94 -2.53
CA PRO A 37 -2.46 -5.37 -2.50
C PRO A 37 -1.36 -5.79 -1.54
N ASN A 38 -1.61 -6.84 -0.75
CA ASN A 38 -0.71 -7.30 0.30
C ASN A 38 0.49 -8.05 -0.29
N ASN A 39 1.67 -7.74 0.24
CA ASN A 39 2.86 -8.57 0.08
C ASN A 39 3.11 -9.27 1.44
N PRO A 40 3.10 -10.61 1.52
CA PRO A 40 3.23 -11.58 0.43
C PRO A 40 1.94 -12.21 -0.11
N THR A 41 0.77 -11.96 0.48
CA THR A 41 -0.42 -12.81 0.21
C THR A 41 -1.11 -12.52 -1.13
N GLY A 42 -0.89 -11.35 -1.72
CA GLY A 42 -1.61 -10.86 -2.90
C GLY A 42 -3.05 -10.42 -2.62
N SER A 43 -3.49 -10.44 -1.36
CA SER A 43 -4.84 -10.02 -0.96
C SER A 43 -5.12 -8.57 -1.33
N THR A 44 -6.35 -8.29 -1.75
CA THR A 44 -6.83 -6.94 -2.05
C THR A 44 -7.88 -6.51 -1.04
N ALA A 45 -8.02 -5.19 -0.84
CA ALA A 45 -9.07 -4.62 -0.01
C ALA A 45 -10.18 -4.03 -0.90
N THR A 46 -11.38 -3.95 -0.32
CA THR A 46 -12.47 -3.15 -0.90
C THR A 46 -12.56 -1.79 -0.19
N LYS A 47 -13.42 -0.90 -0.70
CA LYS A 47 -13.66 0.39 -0.05
C LYS A 47 -14.21 0.21 1.37
N GLU A 48 -15.08 -0.79 1.56
CA GLU A 48 -15.75 -1.08 2.83
C GLU A 48 -14.76 -1.49 3.92
N VAL A 49 -13.71 -2.25 3.56
CA VAL A 49 -12.63 -2.61 4.50
C VAL A 49 -11.90 -1.35 4.99
N PHE A 50 -11.67 -0.38 4.11
CA PHE A 50 -11.09 0.91 4.50
C PHE A 50 -12.07 1.76 5.31
N ASP A 51 -13.34 1.82 4.93
CA ASP A 51 -14.38 2.54 5.67
C ASP A 51 -14.49 2.01 7.12
N GLU A 52 -14.42 0.69 7.32
CA GLU A 52 -14.40 0.06 8.65
C GLU A 52 -13.16 0.46 9.45
N ALA A 53 -11.97 0.36 8.84
CA ALA A 53 -10.72 0.75 9.51
C ALA A 53 -10.73 2.23 9.90
N ILE A 54 -11.19 3.11 9.00
CA ILE A 54 -11.30 4.54 9.28
C ILE A 54 -12.29 4.79 10.40
N ALA A 55 -13.48 4.20 10.36
CA ALA A 55 -14.49 4.35 11.40
C ALA A 55 -13.99 3.87 12.77
N LYS A 56 -13.21 2.78 12.80
CA LYS A 56 -12.65 2.22 14.04
C LYS A 56 -11.67 3.15 14.74
N PHE A 57 -10.87 3.91 13.98
CA PHE A 57 -9.77 4.71 14.52
C PHE A 57 -9.98 6.22 14.44
N LYS A 58 -11.01 6.69 13.72
CA LYS A 58 -11.38 8.10 13.70
C LYS A 58 -11.72 8.60 15.11
N GLY A 59 -11.17 9.74 15.49
CA GLY A 59 -11.32 10.31 16.83
C GLY A 59 -10.37 9.73 17.88
N THR A 60 -9.53 8.75 17.50
CA THR A 60 -8.45 8.24 18.36
C THR A 60 -7.10 8.85 17.96
N ASP A 61 -6.08 8.61 18.79
CA ASP A 61 -4.69 8.92 18.45
C ASP A 61 -4.05 7.90 17.48
N THR A 62 -4.80 6.92 16.99
CA THR A 62 -4.26 5.90 16.08
C THR A 62 -4.23 6.42 14.65
N LYS A 63 -3.07 6.31 14.00
CA LYS A 63 -2.89 6.67 12.59
C LYS A 63 -2.69 5.43 11.73
N ILE A 64 -2.99 5.54 10.44
CA ILE A 64 -2.84 4.46 9.46
C ILE A 64 -1.80 4.87 8.41
N VAL A 65 -0.90 3.94 8.09
CA VAL A 65 -0.04 4.02 6.91
C VAL A 65 -0.48 2.91 5.98
N HIS A 66 -1.07 3.28 4.84
CA HIS A 66 -1.39 2.33 3.79
C HIS A 66 -0.22 2.29 2.78
N ASP A 67 0.47 1.14 2.70
CA ASP A 67 1.44 0.88 1.65
C ASP A 67 0.71 0.43 0.38
N PHE A 68 0.73 1.32 -0.63
CA PHE A 68 0.05 1.14 -1.90
C PHE A 68 1.04 0.87 -3.05
N ALA A 69 2.19 0.26 -2.75
CA ALA A 69 3.23 -0.08 -3.73
C ALA A 69 2.73 -0.93 -4.92
N TYR A 70 1.70 -1.75 -4.71
CA TYR A 70 1.10 -2.60 -5.74
C TYR A 70 -0.25 -2.06 -6.26
N GLY A 71 -0.61 -0.80 -5.96
CA GLY A 71 -1.93 -0.25 -6.31
C GLY A 71 -2.29 -0.33 -7.80
N ALA A 72 -1.29 -0.30 -8.69
CA ALA A 72 -1.49 -0.45 -10.14
C ALA A 72 -1.94 -1.86 -10.58
N PHE A 73 -1.77 -2.89 -9.75
CA PHE A 73 -2.04 -4.29 -10.11
C PHE A 73 -3.34 -4.79 -9.52
N GLY A 74 -4.46 -4.31 -10.05
CA GLY A 74 -5.79 -4.86 -9.76
C GLY A 74 -6.20 -5.80 -10.88
N PHE A 75 -6.36 -7.09 -10.59
CA PHE A 75 -6.66 -8.08 -11.64
C PHE A 75 -8.15 -8.19 -11.95
N ASP A 76 -9.01 -8.27 -10.93
CA ASP A 76 -10.45 -8.40 -11.11
C ASP A 76 -11.20 -7.09 -10.90
N ALA A 77 -10.66 -6.21 -10.06
CA ALA A 77 -11.16 -4.87 -9.82
C ALA A 77 -9.98 -3.91 -9.63
N LYS A 78 -10.24 -2.60 -9.84
CA LYS A 78 -9.28 -1.55 -9.48
C LYS A 78 -9.10 -1.53 -7.96
N ASN A 79 -7.86 -1.54 -7.50
CA ASN A 79 -7.57 -1.43 -6.06
C ASN A 79 -8.02 -0.05 -5.55
N PRO A 80 -8.78 0.02 -4.44
CA PRO A 80 -9.19 1.28 -3.86
C PRO A 80 -8.02 1.95 -3.11
N SER A 81 -7.98 3.27 -3.13
CA SER A 81 -7.14 4.07 -2.24
C SER A 81 -7.86 4.27 -0.92
N ILE A 82 -7.15 4.17 0.21
CA ILE A 82 -7.73 4.48 1.54
C ILE A 82 -8.17 5.95 1.62
N LEU A 83 -7.56 6.83 0.81
CA LEU A 83 -7.86 8.25 0.78
C LEU A 83 -9.11 8.58 -0.05
N ALA A 84 -9.61 7.62 -0.83
CA ALA A 84 -10.89 7.73 -1.54
C ALA A 84 -12.10 7.46 -0.63
N SER A 85 -11.88 6.78 0.51
CA SER A 85 -12.87 6.61 1.57
C SER A 85 -13.11 7.93 2.32
N GLU A 86 -14.34 8.13 2.77
CA GLU A 86 -14.71 9.32 3.52
C GLU A 86 -13.87 9.39 4.80
N ASN A 87 -13.34 10.57 5.12
CA ASN A 87 -12.46 10.80 6.28
C ASN A 87 -11.12 10.03 6.24
N GLY A 88 -10.75 9.39 5.11
CA GLY A 88 -9.49 8.66 4.99
C GLY A 88 -8.26 9.52 5.30
N LYS A 89 -8.26 10.79 4.86
CA LYS A 89 -7.18 11.75 5.16
C LYS A 89 -7.13 12.19 6.63
N ASP A 90 -8.19 11.97 7.41
CA ASP A 90 -8.19 12.36 8.82
C ASP A 90 -7.31 11.42 9.64
N VAL A 91 -7.20 10.15 9.22
CA VAL A 91 -6.50 9.10 9.97
C VAL A 91 -5.30 8.51 9.24
N ALA A 92 -5.22 8.64 7.92
CA ALA A 92 -4.26 7.90 7.11
C ALA A 92 -3.36 8.77 6.22
N ILE A 93 -2.15 8.25 5.99
CA ILE A 93 -1.39 8.52 4.77
C ILE A 93 -1.32 7.26 3.93
N GLU A 94 -1.19 7.45 2.62
CA GLU A 94 -0.95 6.41 1.64
C GLU A 94 0.42 6.64 1.00
N ILE A 95 1.22 5.57 0.92
CA ILE A 95 2.55 5.58 0.29
C ILE A 95 2.42 4.90 -1.06
N TYR A 96 2.78 5.61 -2.12
CA TYR A 96 2.76 5.09 -3.49
C TYR A 96 4.18 5.00 -4.05
N SER A 97 4.47 3.92 -4.76
CA SER A 97 5.79 3.67 -5.37
C SER A 97 5.72 3.62 -6.88
N LEU A 98 6.67 4.28 -7.55
CA LEU A 98 6.82 4.14 -9.00
C LEU A 98 7.59 2.86 -9.39
N SER A 99 8.15 2.16 -8.39
CA SER A 99 9.04 1.02 -8.59
C SER A 99 8.43 -0.08 -9.44
N LYS A 100 7.17 -0.44 -9.13
CA LYS A 100 6.54 -1.64 -9.69
C LYS A 100 5.65 -1.27 -10.85
N GLY A 101 4.77 -0.27 -10.70
CA GLY A 101 3.92 0.21 -11.79
C GLY A 101 4.72 0.55 -13.04
N TYR A 102 5.70 1.45 -12.92
CA TYR A 102 6.45 2.01 -14.04
C TYR A 102 7.76 1.28 -14.38
N ASN A 103 8.03 0.10 -13.80
CA ASN A 103 9.34 -0.59 -13.95
C ASN A 103 10.56 0.22 -13.48
N MET A 104 10.37 1.15 -12.53
CA MET A 104 11.42 2.06 -12.06
C MET A 104 12.03 1.63 -10.71
N SER A 105 12.14 0.33 -10.42
CA SER A 105 12.55 -0.18 -9.10
C SER A 105 13.93 0.33 -8.64
N GLY A 106 14.88 0.42 -9.57
CA GLY A 106 16.23 0.94 -9.34
C GLY A 106 16.32 2.47 -9.22
N PHE A 107 15.28 3.21 -9.63
CA PHE A 107 15.29 4.68 -9.65
C PHE A 107 15.02 5.30 -8.28
N ARG A 108 14.48 4.52 -7.33
CA ARG A 108 14.27 4.90 -5.92
C ARG A 108 13.35 6.12 -5.75
N VAL A 109 12.21 6.13 -6.43
CA VAL A 109 11.21 7.21 -6.34
C VAL A 109 9.82 6.69 -5.97
N GLY A 110 9.16 7.46 -5.11
CA GLY A 110 7.83 7.25 -4.55
C GLY A 110 7.41 8.48 -3.74
N PHE A 111 6.17 8.50 -3.25
CA PHE A 111 5.64 9.63 -2.50
C PHE A 111 4.62 9.19 -1.45
N ALA A 112 4.40 10.05 -0.46
CA ALA A 112 3.34 9.91 0.54
C ALA A 112 2.30 11.03 0.34
N VAL A 113 1.02 10.69 0.42
CA VAL A 113 -0.12 11.62 0.34
C VAL A 113 -1.08 11.29 1.48
N GLY A 114 -1.80 12.28 2.02
CA GLY A 114 -2.86 12.04 3.00
C GLY A 114 -2.86 13.05 4.14
N ASN A 115 -2.97 12.54 5.38
CA ASN A 115 -3.09 13.33 6.60
C ASN A 115 -2.03 14.43 6.70
N LYS A 116 -2.49 15.68 6.87
CA LYS A 116 -1.64 16.88 6.88
C LYS A 116 -0.54 16.78 7.94
N ASP A 117 -0.87 16.38 9.16
CA ASP A 117 0.06 16.39 10.28
C ASP A 117 1.15 15.33 10.10
N MET A 118 0.75 14.13 9.65
CA MET A 118 1.69 13.07 9.29
C MET A 118 2.63 13.49 8.15
N ILE A 119 2.09 14.13 7.11
CA ILE A 119 2.88 14.63 5.98
C ILE A 119 3.85 15.73 6.42
N GLN A 120 3.44 16.68 7.27
CA GLN A 120 4.37 17.70 7.78
C GLN A 120 5.46 17.09 8.66
N ALA A 121 5.13 16.10 9.49
CA ALA A 121 6.12 15.37 10.28
C ALA A 121 7.14 14.66 9.37
N LEU A 122 6.69 13.99 8.30
CA LEU A 122 7.55 13.36 7.31
C LEU A 122 8.43 14.37 6.56
N LYS A 123 7.86 15.49 6.10
CA LYS A 123 8.62 16.55 5.43
C LYS A 123 9.71 17.11 6.35
N LYS A 124 9.38 17.40 7.62
CA LYS A 124 10.36 17.85 8.62
C LYS A 124 11.44 16.80 8.82
N TYR A 125 11.09 15.52 8.97
CA TYR A 125 12.10 14.46 9.10
C TYR A 125 13.04 14.41 7.89
N GLN A 126 12.50 14.57 6.68
CA GLN A 126 13.29 14.58 5.44
C GLN A 126 14.27 15.75 5.36
N THR A 127 13.97 16.93 5.92
CA THR A 127 14.94 18.04 5.94
C THR A 127 16.17 17.77 6.81
N HIS A 128 16.06 16.85 7.77
CA HIS A 128 17.17 16.49 8.67
C HIS A 128 17.97 15.29 8.16
N THR A 129 17.40 14.50 7.26
CA THR A 129 17.99 13.22 6.81
C THR A 129 18.38 13.21 5.35
N ASN A 130 17.87 14.18 4.56
CA ASN A 130 18.10 14.28 3.13
C ASN A 130 18.26 15.75 2.71
N ALA A 131 18.84 15.97 1.54
CA ALA A 131 19.04 17.31 0.95
C ALA A 131 18.13 17.54 -0.28
N GLY A 132 17.01 16.83 -0.36
CA GLY A 132 16.12 16.82 -1.52
C GLY A 132 16.40 15.68 -2.49
N MET A 133 15.52 15.52 -3.49
CA MET A 133 15.62 14.49 -4.53
C MET A 133 16.33 15.07 -5.75
N PHE A 134 17.15 14.24 -6.43
CA PHE A 134 17.85 14.63 -7.65
C PHE A 134 16.87 15.18 -8.71
N GLY A 135 17.14 16.37 -9.25
CA GLY A 135 16.21 17.09 -10.13
C GLY A 135 15.78 16.27 -11.36
N ALA A 136 16.72 15.68 -12.09
CA ALA A 136 16.40 14.86 -13.26
C ALA A 136 15.59 13.59 -12.90
N LEU A 137 15.74 13.06 -11.68
CA LEU A 137 14.90 11.96 -11.20
C LEU A 137 13.46 12.42 -10.93
N GLN A 138 13.28 13.65 -10.42
CA GLN A 138 11.95 14.26 -10.29
C GLN A 138 11.31 14.46 -11.66
N ASP A 139 12.05 14.95 -12.66
CA ASP A 139 11.56 15.14 -14.02
C ASP A 139 11.10 13.82 -14.65
N ALA A 140 11.91 12.75 -14.50
CA ALA A 140 11.54 11.41 -14.96
C ALA A 140 10.27 10.89 -14.26
N ALA A 141 10.14 11.12 -12.95
CA ALA A 141 8.95 10.74 -12.19
C ALA A 141 7.70 11.53 -12.62
N ILE A 142 7.83 12.84 -12.87
CA ILE A 142 6.76 13.69 -13.40
C ILE A 142 6.32 13.19 -14.78
N TYR A 143 7.27 12.88 -15.67
CA TYR A 143 6.96 12.35 -16.99
C TYR A 143 6.20 11.03 -16.92
N ALA A 144 6.63 10.11 -16.05
CA ALA A 144 5.95 8.84 -15.81
C ALA A 144 4.50 9.06 -15.31
N LEU A 145 4.31 9.89 -14.28
CA LEU A 145 2.99 10.12 -13.69
C LEU A 145 2.01 10.83 -14.64
N ASN A 146 2.49 11.67 -15.55
CA ASN A 146 1.62 12.43 -16.45
C ASN A 146 1.21 11.68 -17.73
N HIS A 147 1.97 10.65 -18.14
CA HIS A 147 1.82 10.08 -19.49
C HIS A 147 1.64 8.56 -19.56
N TYR A 148 1.76 7.83 -18.44
CA TYR A 148 1.81 6.35 -18.46
C TYR A 148 0.61 5.66 -17.79
N ASP A 149 -0.54 6.32 -17.66
CA ASP A 149 -1.77 5.70 -17.14
C ASP A 149 -2.17 4.44 -17.92
N ASP A 150 -2.11 4.48 -19.25
CA ASP A 150 -2.45 3.33 -20.09
C ASP A 150 -1.40 2.21 -20.01
N PHE A 151 -0.14 2.56 -19.78
CA PHE A 151 0.91 1.57 -19.50
C PHE A 151 0.61 0.79 -18.22
N LEU A 152 0.16 1.46 -17.15
CA LEU A 152 -0.22 0.80 -15.90
C LEU A 152 -1.41 -0.17 -16.12
N LYS A 153 -2.44 0.27 -16.84
CA LYS A 153 -3.61 -0.58 -17.17
C LYS A 153 -3.20 -1.81 -17.98
N ASN A 154 -2.44 -1.60 -19.06
CA ASN A 154 -2.00 -2.68 -19.94
C ASN A 154 -1.12 -3.70 -19.22
N LYS A 155 -0.25 -3.23 -18.33
CA LYS A 155 0.60 -4.10 -17.53
C LYS A 155 -0.20 -4.98 -16.57
N ALA A 156 -1.21 -4.42 -15.89
CA ALA A 156 -2.08 -5.21 -15.01
C ALA A 156 -2.82 -6.31 -15.80
N MET A 157 -3.32 -5.98 -17.00
CA MET A 157 -3.95 -6.97 -17.88
C MET A 157 -2.98 -8.05 -18.36
N TYR A 158 -1.77 -7.66 -18.78
CA TYR A 158 -0.74 -8.61 -19.21
C TYR A 158 -0.36 -9.57 -18.08
N LEU A 159 -0.12 -9.07 -16.87
CA LEU A 159 0.21 -9.91 -15.71
C LEU A 159 -0.96 -10.83 -15.34
N LYS A 160 -2.20 -10.37 -15.43
CA LYS A 160 -3.38 -11.23 -15.23
C LYS A 160 -3.35 -12.41 -16.20
N HIS A 161 -3.16 -12.15 -17.50
CA HIS A 161 -3.09 -13.18 -18.53
C HIS A 161 -1.94 -14.17 -18.28
N VAL A 162 -0.74 -13.67 -17.99
CA VAL A 162 0.40 -14.55 -17.67
C VAL A 162 0.08 -15.43 -16.47
N VAL A 163 -0.46 -14.87 -15.38
CA VAL A 163 -0.77 -15.64 -14.16
C VAL A 163 -1.90 -16.63 -14.40
N THR A 164 -2.98 -16.27 -15.10
CA THR A 164 -4.10 -17.19 -15.38
C THR A 164 -3.68 -18.36 -16.25
N ASP A 165 -2.88 -18.08 -17.28
CA ASP A 165 -2.51 -19.07 -18.28
C ASP A 165 -1.37 -19.97 -17.79
N SER A 166 -0.53 -19.45 -16.90
CA SER A 166 0.54 -20.21 -16.26
C SER A 166 0.11 -20.93 -14.97
N LYS A 167 -1.15 -20.81 -14.48
CA LYS A 167 -1.62 -21.57 -13.29
C LYS A 167 -1.29 -23.08 -13.32
N PRO A 168 -1.39 -23.80 -14.45
CA PRO A 168 -0.98 -25.21 -14.53
C PRO A 168 0.54 -25.43 -14.40
N CYS A 169 1.36 -24.45 -14.80
CA CYS A 169 2.83 -24.52 -14.79
C CYS A 169 3.45 -23.92 -13.52
N LEU A 170 2.86 -22.87 -12.94
CA LEU A 170 3.31 -22.19 -11.71
C LEU A 170 3.17 -23.08 -10.46
N GLN A 171 2.17 -23.96 -10.42
CA GLN A 171 2.09 -25.00 -9.37
C GLN A 171 3.33 -25.90 -9.37
N LYS A 172 3.99 -26.10 -10.51
CA LYS A 172 5.27 -26.83 -10.60
C LYS A 172 6.48 -25.94 -10.27
N LEU A 173 6.41 -24.62 -10.48
CA LEU A 173 7.51 -23.69 -10.23
C LEU A 173 7.67 -23.33 -8.73
N ILE A 174 6.56 -23.20 -7.98
CA ILE A 174 6.58 -22.99 -6.52
C ILE A 174 7.25 -24.18 -5.80
N ALA A 175 7.11 -25.39 -6.35
CA ALA A 175 7.78 -26.58 -5.85
C ALA A 175 9.31 -26.56 -6.03
N ILE A 176 9.85 -25.78 -6.98
CA ILE A 176 11.30 -25.73 -7.29
C ILE A 176 12.03 -24.68 -6.44
N CYS A 177 11.36 -23.61 -6.01
CA CYS A 177 11.96 -22.57 -5.15
C CYS A 177 11.91 -22.92 -3.64
N SER A 178 11.43 -24.11 -3.28
CA SER A 178 11.29 -24.59 -1.90
C SER A 178 12.25 -25.76 -1.58
N CYS A 179 13.48 -25.69 -2.09
CA CYS A 179 14.59 -26.58 -1.74
C CYS A 179 15.77 -25.78 -1.19
#